data_AF-A0A0J6H254-F1
#
_entry.id   AF-A0A0J6H254-F1
#
_cell.length_a   1.000
_cell.length_b   1.000
_cell.length_c   1.000
_cell.angle_alpha   90.00
_cell.angle_beta   90.00
_cell.angle_gamma   90.00
#
_symmetry.space_group_name_H-M   'P 1'
#
loop_
_entity.id
_entity.type
_entity.pdbx_description
1 polymer ?
#
loop_
_entity_poly.entity_id
_entity_poly.type
_entity_poly.pdbx_seq_one_letter_code
_entity_poly.pdbx_strand_id
1 'polypeptide(L)'
;MKSTGIVRKVDELGRVVIPIELRRTLGIAEKDALEIYVDDEKIILKKYKPNMTCQVTGEVSDDNLKLAGGKLVLSPEGAEQIINEIQAQLQSLKN
;
A
#
# COMPACT_ATOMS: atom_id res chain seq x y z
N MET A 1 -10.44 7.05 -16.49
CA MET A 1 -9.79 8.24 -15.89
C MET A 1 -10.82 9.35 -15.81
N LYS A 2 -11.11 9.91 -14.63
CA LYS A 2 -12.01 11.09 -14.52
C LYS A 2 -11.12 12.34 -14.52
N SER A 3 -11.29 13.20 -15.52
CA SER A 3 -10.58 14.49 -15.54
C SER A 3 -11.30 15.46 -14.62
N THR A 4 -10.58 16.05 -13.67
CA THR A 4 -11.10 17.10 -12.80
C THR A 4 -10.98 18.48 -13.45
N GLY A 5 -10.16 18.62 -14.49
CA GLY A 5 -9.91 19.91 -15.16
C GLY A 5 -9.18 20.94 -14.30
N ILE A 6 -8.70 20.56 -13.12
CA ILE A 6 -8.07 21.49 -12.17
C ILE A 6 -6.58 21.62 -12.48
N VAL A 7 -6.13 22.85 -12.74
CA VAL A 7 -4.71 23.16 -12.96
C VAL A 7 -4.16 23.92 -11.75
N ARG A 8 -3.00 23.50 -11.26
CA ARG A 8 -2.28 24.18 -10.17
C ARG A 8 -0.83 24.42 -10.55
N LYS A 9 -0.34 25.61 -10.19
CA LYS A 9 1.07 25.94 -10.34
C LYS A 9 1.88 25.23 -9.26
N VAL A 10 3.09 24.84 -9.62
CA VAL A 10 4.11 24.35 -8.71
C VAL A 10 4.68 25.55 -7.95
N ASP A 11 4.99 25.39 -6.68
CA ASP A 11 5.68 26.42 -5.91
C ASP A 11 7.20 26.43 -6.13
N GLU A 12 7.92 27.32 -5.46
CA GLU A 12 9.37 27.48 -5.60
C GLU A 12 10.18 26.24 -5.19
N LEU A 13 9.57 25.33 -4.43
CA LEU A 13 10.21 24.12 -3.90
C LEU A 13 9.77 22.85 -4.63
N GLY A 14 8.98 22.97 -5.71
CA GLY A 14 8.50 21.81 -6.46
C GLY A 14 7.23 21.16 -5.87
N ARG A 15 6.56 21.78 -4.89
CA ARG A 15 5.36 21.23 -4.26
C ARG A 15 4.11 21.60 -5.06
N VAL A 16 3.15 20.68 -5.08
CA VAL A 16 1.80 20.90 -5.62
C VAL A 16 0.76 20.78 -4.51
N VAL A 17 -0.24 21.65 -4.56
CA VAL A 17 -1.35 21.63 -3.61
C VAL A 17 -2.50 20.78 -4.16
N ILE A 18 -2.94 19.79 -3.40
CA ILE A 18 -4.14 19.00 -3.70
C ILE A 18 -5.38 19.82 -3.28
N PRO A 19 -6.32 20.11 -4.19
CA PRO A 19 -7.56 20.81 -3.87
C PRO A 19 -8.34 20.17 -2.72
N ILE A 20 -8.97 21.00 -1.88
CA ILE A 20 -9.71 20.55 -0.69
C ILE A 20 -10.83 19.55 -1.02
N GLU A 21 -11.46 19.70 -2.18
CA GLU A 21 -12.50 18.78 -2.67
C GLU A 21 -11.94 17.37 -2.87
N LEU A 22 -10.80 17.23 -3.56
CA LEU A 22 -10.15 15.93 -3.77
C LEU A 22 -9.67 15.32 -2.46
N ARG A 23 -9.17 16.13 -1.52
CA ARG A 23 -8.79 15.64 -0.19
C ARG A 23 -9.99 15.05 0.55
N ARG A 24 -11.17 15.68 0.49
CA ARG A 24 -12.40 15.17 1.12
C ARG A 24 -12.89 13.90 0.44
N THR A 25 -12.94 13.88 -0.89
CA THR A 25 -13.41 12.72 -1.66
C THR A 25 -12.50 11.50 -1.51
N LEU A 26 -11.17 11.71 -1.45
CA LEU A 26 -10.19 10.64 -1.27
C LEU A 26 -9.87 10.35 0.21
N GLY A 27 -10.46 11.10 1.15
CA GLY A 27 -10.22 10.95 2.59
C GLY A 27 -8.74 11.17 2.98
N ILE A 28 -8.07 12.15 2.38
CA ILE A 28 -6.66 12.51 2.66
C ILE A 28 -6.65 13.61 3.72
N ALA A 29 -6.28 13.25 4.95
CA ALA A 29 -6.17 14.17 6.07
C ALA A 29 -4.83 14.95 6.06
N GLU A 30 -4.65 15.84 7.03
CA GLU A 30 -3.33 16.41 7.30
C GLU A 30 -2.40 15.33 7.85
N LYS A 31 -1.13 15.35 7.42
CA LYS A 31 -0.09 14.36 7.78
C LYS A 31 -0.31 12.94 7.24
N ASP A 32 -1.34 12.70 6.43
CA ASP A 32 -1.49 11.43 5.71
C ASP A 32 -0.32 11.24 4.74
N ALA A 33 0.27 10.04 4.76
CA ALA A 33 1.29 9.66 3.80
C ALA A 33 0.65 9.32 2.44
N LEU A 34 1.27 9.80 1.37
CA LEU A 34 0.93 9.47 0.00
C LEU A 34 2.12 8.80 -0.65
N GLU A 35 1.84 7.76 -1.43
CA GLU A 35 2.81 7.07 -2.24
C GLU A 35 2.79 7.66 -3.66
N ILE A 36 3.98 7.85 -4.22
CA ILE A 36 4.18 8.48 -5.52
C ILE A 36 4.66 7.40 -6.48
N TYR A 37 3.89 7.16 -7.54
CA TYR A 37 4.27 6.31 -8.65
C TYR A 37 4.48 7.17 -9.90
N VAL A 38 5.39 6.71 -10.76
CA VAL A 38 5.67 7.32 -12.06
C VAL A 38 5.28 6.31 -13.14
N ASP A 39 4.43 6.74 -14.06
CA ASP A 39 3.95 5.96 -15.20
C ASP A 39 4.10 6.81 -16.46
N ASP A 40 5.12 6.51 -17.26
CA ASP A 40 5.59 7.35 -18.38
C ASP A 40 5.76 8.83 -17.98
N GLU A 41 4.92 9.72 -18.51
CA GLU A 41 4.92 11.16 -18.24
C GLU A 41 3.89 11.56 -17.18
N LYS A 42 3.36 10.61 -16.41
CA LYS A 42 2.31 10.84 -15.41
C LYS A 42 2.82 10.53 -14.01
N ILE A 43 2.41 11.36 -13.06
CA ILE A 43 2.59 11.12 -11.63
C ILE A 43 1.26 10.63 -11.07
N ILE A 44 1.28 9.46 -10.43
CA ILE A 44 0.11 8.85 -9.79
C ILE A 44 0.30 8.91 -8.28
N LEU A 45 -0.64 9.53 -7.58
CA LEU A 45 -0.65 9.62 -6.12
C LEU A 45 -1.64 8.60 -5.55
N LYS A 46 -1.18 7.71 -4.68
CA LYS A 46 -2.01 6.74 -3.95
C LYS A 46 -1.92 6.99 -2.45
N LYS A 47 -3.01 6.75 -1.72
CA LYS A 47 -2.97 6.82 -0.25
C LYS A 47 -2.06 5.71 0.28
N TYR A 48 -1.00 6.08 0.98
CA TYR A 48 -0.07 5.12 1.54
C TYR A 48 -0.75 4.37 2.69
N LYS A 49 -0.80 3.05 2.58
CA LYS A 49 -1.33 2.16 3.62
C LYS A 49 -0.20 1.24 4.09
N PRO A 50 0.50 1.59 5.19
CA PRO A 50 1.62 0.77 5.70
C PRO A 50 1.17 -0.64 6.14
N ASN A 51 -0.12 -0.81 6.46
CA ASN A 51 -0.65 -2.05 7.03
C ASN A 51 -0.93 -3.15 5.99
N MET A 52 -0.41 -3.01 4.78
CA MET A 52 -0.62 -3.95 3.67
C MET A 52 0.69 -4.44 3.04
N THR A 53 1.84 -4.22 3.68
CA THR A 53 3.10 -4.82 3.21
C THR A 53 3.19 -6.27 3.65
N CYS A 54 3.38 -7.19 2.70
CA CYS A 54 3.68 -8.58 2.99
C CYS A 54 4.99 -8.69 3.78
N GLN A 55 4.97 -9.35 4.93
CA GLN A 55 6.16 -9.53 5.77
C GLN A 55 7.18 -10.51 5.18
N VAL A 56 6.78 -11.33 4.21
CA VAL A 56 7.64 -12.35 3.59
C VAL A 56 8.18 -11.86 2.25
N THR A 57 7.30 -11.44 1.33
CA THR A 57 7.66 -11.04 -0.03
C THR A 57 8.00 -9.54 -0.15
N GLY A 58 7.63 -8.73 0.83
CA GLY A 58 7.79 -7.27 0.78
C GLY A 58 6.80 -6.56 -0.16
N GLU A 59 5.91 -7.30 -0.82
CA GLU A 59 4.92 -6.74 -1.73
C GLU A 59 3.88 -5.92 -0.98
N VAL A 60 3.56 -4.74 -1.51
CA VAL A 60 2.50 -3.88 -0.99
C VAL A 60 1.29 -4.00 -1.93
N SER A 61 0.29 -4.76 -1.52
CA SER A 61 -0.97 -4.89 -2.26
C SER A 61 -2.17 -4.74 -1.33
N ASP A 62 -3.23 -4.10 -1.81
CA ASP A 62 -4.52 -4.05 -1.10
C ASP A 62 -5.15 -5.45 -0.97
N ASP A 63 -4.68 -6.43 -1.76
CA ASP A 63 -5.11 -7.84 -1.73
C ASP A 63 -4.36 -8.68 -0.69
N ASN A 64 -3.43 -8.07 0.07
CA ASN A 64 -2.68 -8.81 1.09
C ASN A 64 -3.57 -9.22 2.27
N LEU A 65 -3.38 -10.47 2.69
CA LEU A 65 -4.14 -11.13 3.75
C LEU A 65 -3.68 -10.64 5.11
N LYS A 66 -4.65 -10.23 5.95
CA LYS A 66 -4.42 -9.90 7.36
C LYS A 66 -4.78 -11.09 8.24
N LEU A 67 -3.77 -11.70 8.84
CA LEU A 67 -3.89 -12.82 9.76
C LEU A 67 -3.60 -12.38 11.20
N ALA A 68 -4.01 -13.21 12.17
CA ALA A 68 -3.78 -12.99 13.61
C ALA A 68 -4.21 -11.60 14.12
N GLY A 69 -5.38 -11.12 13.66
CA GLY A 69 -5.92 -9.81 14.06
C GLY A 69 -5.14 -8.62 13.49
N GLY A 70 -4.47 -8.79 12.35
CA GLY A 70 -3.67 -7.74 11.68
C GLY A 70 -2.22 -7.66 12.12
N LYS A 71 -1.74 -8.60 12.93
CA LYS A 71 -0.32 -8.71 13.33
C LYS A 71 0.56 -9.29 12.22
N LEU A 72 -0.05 -10.06 11.33
CA LEU A 72 0.62 -10.75 10.22
C LEU A 72 -0.06 -10.32 8.93
N VAL A 73 0.71 -9.73 8.01
CA VAL A 73 0.24 -9.33 6.69
C VAL A 73 1.05 -10.12 5.67
N LEU A 74 0.38 -10.89 4.83
CA LEU A 74 1.02 -11.76 3.84
C LEU A 74 0.37 -11.58 2.48
N SER A 75 1.17 -11.58 1.42
CA SER A 75 0.67 -11.79 0.06
C SER A 75 0.23 -13.25 -0.10
N PRO A 76 -0.62 -13.58 -1.09
CA PRO A 76 -1.04 -14.95 -1.35
C PRO A 76 0.14 -15.93 -1.46
N GLU A 77 1.19 -15.51 -2.18
CA GLU A 77 2.42 -16.28 -2.37
C GLU A 77 3.20 -16.47 -1.06
N GLY A 78 3.35 -15.39 -0.27
CA GLY A 78 4.01 -15.47 1.04
C GLY A 78 3.24 -16.35 2.05
N ALA A 79 1.90 -16.40 1.94
CA ALA A 79 1.08 -17.26 2.78
C ALA A 79 1.29 -18.75 2.45
N GLU A 80 1.39 -19.12 1.17
CA GLU A 80 1.68 -20.50 0.77
C GLU A 80 3.06 -20.97 1.26
N GLN A 81 4.08 -20.11 1.17
CA GLN A 81 5.42 -20.42 1.69
C GLN A 81 5.40 -20.69 3.19
N ILE A 82 4.78 -19.79 3.97
CA ILE A 82 4.66 -19.93 5.43
C ILE A 82 3.90 -21.20 5.82
N ILE A 83 2.84 -21.56 5.10
CA ILE A 83 2.08 -22.79 5.38
C ILE A 83 2.96 -24.02 5.22
N ASN A 84 3.74 -24.10 4.13
CA ASN A 84 4.64 -25.21 3.88
C ASN A 84 5.74 -25.33 4.96
N GLU A 85 6.34 -24.20 5.36
CA GLU A 85 7.35 -24.16 6.43
C GLU A 85 6.79 -24.58 7.79
N ILE A 86 5.60 -24.08 8.16
CA ILE A 86 4.93 -24.45 9.42
C ILE A 86 4.61 -25.94 9.44
N GLN A 87 4.11 -26.51 8.33
CA GLN A 87 3.81 -27.93 8.24
C GLN A 87 5.07 -28.79 8.40
N ALA A 88 6.18 -28.41 7.76
CA ALA A 88 7.46 -29.11 7.89
C ALA A 88 7.99 -29.09 9.33
N GLN A 89 7.93 -27.93 10.01
CA GLN A 89 8.35 -27.77 11.40
C GLN A 89 7.45 -28.56 12.38
N LEU A 90 6.13 -28.57 12.16
CA LEU A 90 5.21 -29.34 13.01
C LEU A 90 5.38 -30.86 12.83
N GLN A 91 5.83 -31.32 11.66
CA GLN A 91 6.16 -32.72 11.44
C GLN A 91 7.47 -33.13 12.13
N SER A 92 8.49 -32.26 12.13
CA SER A 92 9.76 -32.54 12.82
C SER A 92 9.61 -32.56 14.35
N LEU A 93 8.67 -31.80 14.91
CA LEU A 93 8.35 -31.78 16.34
C LEU A 93 7.57 -33.02 16.82
N LYS A 94 7.01 -33.82 15.91
CA LYS A 94 6.26 -35.04 16.23
C LYS A 94 7.13 -36.31 16.22
N ASN A 95 8.39 -36.21 15.79
CA ASN A 95 9.41 -37.25 15.91
C ASN A 95 10.33 -36.97 17.09
#